data_AF-A0A377AGM1-F1
#
_entry.id   AF-A0A377AGM1-F1
#
_cell.length_a   1.000
_cell.length_b   1.000
_cell.length_c   1.000
_cell.angle_alpha   90.00
_cell.angle_beta   90.00
_cell.angle_gamma   90.00
#
_symmetry.space_group_name_H-M   'P 1'
#
loop_
_entity.id
_entity.type
_entity.pdbx_description
1 polymer ?
#
loop_
_entity_poly.entity_id
_entity_poly.type
_entity_poly.pdbx_seq_one_letter_code
_entity_poly.pdbx_strand_id
1 'polypeptide(L)'
;MCKAVSQTFAFPVRIAPNFIFLPQVTRGDPSSDDKTSLSYKDAGVDIDAGNALVGRIKGVVKKTRRPEVMGGLGGFGALCALPQKYREPVLVSGTDGVGTKLRLAMDLKRHDTIGIDLVAMCVNDLVVQGAEPLFFLDYYATGKLDVDTASAVISGIAEGCLQSGCSLVGGETAEMPGMYHGEDYDVAGFCVGVVEKIRNHRRL
;
A
#
# COMPACT_ATOMS: atom_id res chain seq x y z
N MET A 1 1.39 -6.69 18.83
CA MET A 1 2.44 -6.03 18.03
C MET A 1 2.02 -6.16 16.57
N CYS A 2 1.92 -5.06 15.82
CA CYS A 2 1.59 -5.08 14.39
C CYS A 2 2.83 -5.53 13.61
N LYS A 3 2.70 -6.57 12.79
CA LYS A 3 3.74 -7.03 11.86
C LYS A 3 3.44 -6.37 10.52
N ALA A 4 4.38 -5.72 9.86
CA ALA A 4 4.14 -5.07 8.58
C ALA A 4 5.28 -5.40 7.59
N VAL A 5 4.91 -5.82 6.39
CA VAL A 5 5.78 -6.00 5.23
C VAL A 5 5.43 -4.94 4.21
N SER A 6 6.34 -4.00 4.04
CA SER A 6 6.19 -2.95 3.04
C SER A 6 6.40 -3.58 1.68
N GLN A 7 5.51 -3.32 0.71
CA GLN A 7 5.70 -3.71 -0.69
C GLN A 7 6.75 -2.82 -1.40
N THR A 8 7.62 -2.23 -0.58
CA THR A 8 8.51 -1.11 -0.82
C THR A 8 9.83 -1.36 -0.04
N PHE A 9 10.80 -2.00 -0.70
CA PHE A 9 12.17 -2.30 -0.23
C PHE A 9 13.07 -1.06 0.00
N ALA A 10 14.20 -1.23 0.68
CA ALA A 10 14.98 -0.16 1.33
C ALA A 10 16.22 0.34 0.56
N PHE A 11 16.43 1.67 0.54
CA PHE A 11 17.73 2.38 0.36
C PHE A 11 17.98 3.41 1.48
N PRO A 12 19.15 3.45 2.14
CA PRO A 12 19.32 4.21 3.38
C PRO A 12 19.12 5.73 3.17
N VAL A 13 18.05 6.27 3.74
CA VAL A 13 17.79 7.72 3.82
C VAL A 13 17.97 8.16 5.27
N ARG A 14 18.75 9.21 5.52
CA ARG A 14 18.82 9.88 6.83
C ARG A 14 17.51 10.65 7.04
N ILE A 15 16.66 10.15 7.94
CA ILE A 15 15.44 10.83 8.42
C ILE A 15 15.75 11.61 9.70
N ALA A 16 14.97 12.66 9.96
CA ALA A 16 15.07 13.59 11.09
C ALA A 16 15.26 12.91 12.49
N PRO A 17 15.94 13.56 13.44
CA PRO A 17 16.56 12.94 14.62
C PRO A 17 15.61 12.35 15.68
N ASN A 18 14.28 12.41 15.49
CA ASN A 18 13.30 11.91 16.47
C ASN A 18 12.54 10.64 16.03
N PHE A 19 12.89 10.05 14.89
CA PHE A 19 12.46 8.68 14.57
C PHE A 19 13.44 7.68 15.18
N ILE A 20 12.96 6.85 16.11
CA ILE A 20 13.75 5.78 16.72
C ILE A 20 14.00 4.71 15.64
N PHE A 21 15.15 4.79 14.99
CA PHE A 21 15.79 3.65 14.36
C PHE A 21 16.71 3.05 15.42
N LEU A 22 16.40 1.84 15.93
CA LEU A 22 17.33 1.09 16.79
C LEU A 22 18.58 0.79 15.94
N PRO A 23 19.76 1.34 16.30
CA PRO A 23 20.97 1.16 15.49
C PRO A 23 21.44 -0.30 15.52
N GLN A 24 21.89 -0.81 14.38
CA GLN A 24 22.64 -2.06 14.30
C GLN A 24 23.96 -1.94 15.07
N VAL A 25 24.21 -2.96 15.88
CA VAL A 25 25.35 -3.12 16.77
C VAL A 25 26.68 -3.12 16.00
N THR A 26 27.53 -2.12 16.24
CA THR A 26 28.98 -2.22 15.99
C THR A 26 29.66 -2.68 17.28
N ARG A 27 30.41 -3.78 17.19
CA ARG A 27 31.05 -4.51 18.30
C ARG A 27 32.13 -3.67 19.04
N GLY A 28 32.22 -3.87 20.37
CA GLY A 28 33.33 -3.44 21.22
C GLY A 28 33.15 -3.73 22.73
N ASP A 29 33.42 -4.98 23.12
CA ASP A 29 33.81 -5.53 24.47
C ASP A 29 32.83 -5.52 25.68
N PRO A 30 33.03 -6.36 26.74
CA PRO A 30 32.01 -7.30 27.20
C PRO A 30 31.63 -7.10 28.68
N SER A 31 30.34 -7.02 28.97
CA SER A 31 29.87 -7.36 30.31
C SER A 31 28.42 -7.83 30.25
N SER A 32 28.20 -8.93 30.95
CA SER A 32 26.99 -9.71 31.10
C SER A 32 25.74 -8.86 31.33
N ASP A 33 24.78 -8.95 30.40
CA ASP A 33 23.38 -9.14 30.72
C ASP A 33 22.68 -9.74 29.51
N ASP A 34 21.90 -10.78 29.77
CA ASP A 34 21.17 -11.60 28.81
C ASP A 34 20.07 -10.77 28.12
N LYS A 35 20.46 -9.95 27.13
CA LYS A 35 19.54 -9.27 26.23
C LYS A 35 19.38 -10.14 24.99
N THR A 36 18.39 -11.03 25.02
CA THR A 36 17.79 -11.57 23.80
C THR A 36 17.52 -10.41 22.84
N SER A 37 18.32 -10.30 21.79
CA SER A 37 18.13 -9.30 20.76
C SER A 37 16.85 -9.65 20.01
N LEU A 38 15.76 -8.93 20.29
CA LEU A 38 14.52 -8.99 19.53
C LEU A 38 14.86 -8.70 18.06
N SER A 39 14.94 -9.76 17.27
CA SER A 39 15.08 -9.67 15.83
C SER A 39 13.74 -9.28 15.21
N TYR A 40 13.77 -8.77 13.98
CA TYR A 40 12.54 -8.52 13.19
C TYR A 40 11.65 -9.78 13.06
N LYS A 41 12.27 -10.96 13.19
CA LYS A 41 11.61 -12.27 13.22
C LYS A 41 10.89 -12.54 14.54
N ASP A 42 11.36 -11.97 15.65
CA ASP A 42 10.73 -12.08 16.98
C ASP A 42 9.50 -11.15 17.12
N ALA A 43 9.38 -10.13 16.26
CA ALA A 43 8.11 -9.43 16.05
C ALA A 43 7.08 -10.28 15.29
N GLY A 44 7.52 -11.41 14.69
CA GLY A 44 6.72 -12.44 14.04
C GLY A 44 6.31 -12.14 12.59
N VAL A 45 6.95 -11.18 11.93
CA VAL A 45 6.75 -10.89 10.50
C VAL A 45 7.26 -12.08 9.67
N ASP A 46 6.39 -12.73 8.88
CA ASP A 46 6.83 -13.73 7.91
C ASP A 46 7.37 -13.04 6.66
N ILE A 47 8.67 -12.71 6.73
CA ILE A 47 9.40 -12.04 5.64
C ILE A 47 9.38 -12.88 4.36
N ASP A 48 9.36 -14.21 4.47
CA ASP A 48 9.35 -15.11 3.32
C ASP A 48 7.99 -15.06 2.60
N ALA A 49 6.89 -15.07 3.36
CA ALA A 49 5.55 -14.91 2.82
C ALA A 49 5.34 -13.52 2.17
N GLY A 50 5.88 -12.48 2.79
CA GLY A 50 5.89 -11.13 2.24
C GLY A 50 6.66 -11.04 0.91
N ASN A 51 7.86 -11.61 0.85
CA ASN A 51 8.66 -11.66 -0.37
C ASN A 51 7.98 -12.48 -1.48
N ALA A 52 7.34 -13.60 -1.12
CA ALA A 52 6.58 -14.42 -2.04
C ALA A 52 5.38 -13.65 -2.63
N LEU A 53 4.66 -12.88 -1.81
CA LEU A 53 3.58 -12.02 -2.26
C LEU A 53 4.09 -10.98 -3.26
N VAL A 54 5.14 -10.23 -2.92
CA VAL A 54 5.74 -9.23 -3.81
C VAL A 54 6.17 -9.87 -5.14
N GLY A 55 6.76 -11.07 -5.10
CA GLY A 55 7.14 -11.83 -6.29
C GLY A 55 5.95 -12.12 -7.22
N ARG A 56 4.80 -12.51 -6.67
CA ARG A 56 3.58 -12.83 -7.44
C ARG A 56 2.92 -11.59 -8.03
N ILE A 57 2.80 -10.50 -7.27
CA ILE A 57 2.06 -9.31 -7.70
C ILE A 57 2.88 -8.39 -8.61
N LYS A 58 4.21 -8.53 -8.65
CA LYS A 58 5.11 -7.67 -9.43
C LYS A 58 4.68 -7.54 -10.90
N GLY A 59 4.21 -8.63 -11.50
CA GLY A 59 3.76 -8.65 -12.89
C GLY A 59 2.49 -7.83 -13.12
N VAL A 60 1.49 -7.93 -12.24
CA VAL A 60 0.23 -7.21 -12.37
C VAL A 60 0.40 -5.73 -12.05
N VAL A 61 1.18 -5.39 -11.01
CA VAL A 61 1.44 -4.00 -10.64
C VAL A 61 2.19 -3.26 -11.75
N LYS A 62 3.18 -3.91 -12.39
CA LYS A 62 3.93 -3.32 -13.50
C LYS A 62 3.04 -2.90 -14.68
N LYS A 63 1.90 -3.58 -14.91
CA LYS A 63 0.96 -3.23 -15.98
C LYS A 63 0.25 -1.89 -15.73
N THR A 64 0.04 -1.52 -14.46
CA THR A 64 -0.62 -0.25 -14.07
C THR A 64 0.28 0.97 -14.28
N ARG A 65 1.55 0.76 -14.63
CA ARG A 65 2.56 1.82 -14.63
C ARG A 65 2.27 2.90 -15.67
N ARG A 66 2.14 4.12 -15.19
CA ARG A 66 2.09 5.34 -15.99
C ARG A 66 3.49 5.93 -16.22
N PRO A 67 3.68 6.76 -17.27
CA PRO A 67 4.96 7.41 -17.56
C PRO A 67 5.50 8.29 -16.44
N GLU A 68 4.62 8.86 -15.61
CA GLU A 68 5.00 9.75 -14.52
C GLU A 68 5.63 9.02 -13.32
N VAL A 69 5.43 7.70 -13.20
CA VAL A 69 6.01 6.91 -12.11
C VAL A 69 7.51 6.74 -12.32
N MET A 70 8.30 7.09 -11.30
CA MET A 70 9.75 7.00 -11.28
C MET A 70 10.20 5.84 -10.38
N GLY A 71 11.22 5.07 -10.80
CA GLY A 71 11.65 3.89 -10.07
C GLY A 71 10.70 2.70 -10.23
N GLY A 72 10.64 1.78 -9.27
CA GLY A 72 9.74 0.62 -9.30
C GLY A 72 9.32 0.21 -7.89
N LEU A 73 8.48 -0.83 -7.80
CA LEU A 73 8.18 -1.47 -6.51
C LEU A 73 9.48 -1.86 -5.82
N GLY A 74 9.65 -1.45 -4.56
CA GLY A 74 10.87 -1.76 -3.83
C GLY A 74 11.69 -0.57 -3.31
N GLY A 75 11.13 0.64 -3.18
CA GLY A 75 11.81 1.80 -2.57
C GLY A 75 11.07 2.30 -1.33
N PHE A 76 11.67 3.09 -0.43
CA PHE A 76 11.01 3.64 0.78
C PHE A 76 9.71 4.44 0.53
N GLY A 77 9.48 4.82 -0.73
CA GLY A 77 8.25 5.44 -1.18
C GLY A 77 8.17 5.38 -2.69
N ALA A 78 6.95 5.45 -3.19
CA ALA A 78 6.70 5.67 -4.60
C ALA A 78 7.06 7.11 -4.99
N LEU A 79 7.68 7.27 -6.16
CA LEU A 79 7.94 8.58 -6.75
C LEU A 79 7.07 8.73 -8.00
N CYS A 80 6.34 9.82 -8.08
CA CYS A 80 5.49 10.13 -9.23
C CYS A 80 5.62 11.63 -9.57
N ALA A 81 6.00 11.91 -10.81
CA ALA A 81 6.05 13.27 -11.32
C ALA A 81 4.62 13.82 -11.55
N LEU A 82 4.46 15.14 -11.52
CA LEU A 82 3.20 15.76 -11.92
C LEU A 82 3.09 15.76 -13.45
N PRO A 83 1.91 15.43 -14.03
CA PRO A 83 1.71 15.51 -15.47
C PRO A 83 1.89 16.95 -15.98
N GLN A 84 2.66 17.14 -17.06
CA GLN A 84 3.00 18.48 -17.58
C GLN A 84 1.84 19.27 -18.18
N LYS A 85 0.67 18.64 -18.35
CA LYS A 85 -0.51 19.29 -18.94
C LYS A 85 -1.19 20.32 -18.02
N TYR A 86 -0.90 20.28 -16.71
CA TYR A 86 -1.46 21.20 -15.72
C TYR A 86 -0.53 22.41 -15.52
N ARG A 87 -1.10 23.62 -15.50
CA ARG A 87 -0.36 24.88 -15.28
C ARG A 87 -0.19 25.21 -13.80
N GLU A 88 -1.27 25.08 -13.04
CA GLU A 88 -1.34 25.28 -11.59
C GLU A 88 -1.94 23.99 -10.94
N PRO A 89 -1.20 22.87 -10.93
CA PRO A 89 -1.73 21.58 -10.45
C PRO A 89 -2.09 21.63 -8.97
N VAL A 90 -3.27 21.08 -8.64
CA VAL A 90 -3.74 20.83 -7.27
C VAL A 90 -3.91 19.33 -7.07
N LEU A 91 -3.43 18.84 -5.93
CA LEU A 91 -3.59 17.44 -5.55
C LEU A 91 -4.91 17.24 -4.83
N VAL A 92 -5.64 16.21 -5.23
CA VAL A 92 -6.84 15.72 -4.53
C VAL A 92 -6.52 14.32 -4.03
N SER A 93 -6.62 14.10 -2.73
CA SER A 93 -6.35 12.80 -2.11
C SER A 93 -7.61 12.27 -1.44
N GLY A 94 -7.80 10.95 -1.53
CA GLY A 94 -8.90 10.24 -0.89
C GLY A 94 -8.42 8.92 -0.31
N THR A 95 -9.08 8.49 0.75
CA THR A 95 -8.89 7.16 1.34
C THR A 95 -10.24 6.55 1.62
N ASP A 96 -10.36 5.27 1.33
CA ASP A 96 -11.56 4.51 1.62
C ASP A 96 -11.23 3.05 1.93
N GLY A 97 -12.19 2.35 2.51
CA GLY A 97 -12.19 0.91 2.65
C GLY A 97 -13.31 0.29 1.83
N VAL A 98 -13.31 -1.03 1.73
CA VAL A 98 -14.43 -1.75 1.09
C VAL A 98 -15.66 -1.80 2.01
N GLY A 99 -15.44 -1.75 3.32
CA GLY A 99 -16.50 -1.86 4.32
C GLY A 99 -17.09 -3.27 4.41
N THR A 100 -18.36 -3.36 4.81
CA THR A 100 -19.03 -4.64 5.13
C THR A 100 -19.16 -5.60 3.94
N LYS A 101 -18.97 -5.13 2.71
CA LYS A 101 -18.94 -5.99 1.50
C LYS A 101 -17.81 -7.04 1.56
N LEU A 102 -16.72 -6.77 2.30
CA LEU A 102 -15.66 -7.75 2.55
C LEU A 102 -16.18 -9.05 3.16
N ARG A 103 -17.20 -8.97 4.02
CA ARG A 103 -17.77 -10.15 4.64
C ARG A 103 -18.38 -11.10 3.61
N LEU A 104 -19.09 -10.56 2.62
CA LEU A 104 -19.64 -11.36 1.52
C LEU A 104 -18.54 -11.96 0.64
N ALA A 105 -17.46 -11.22 0.39
CA ALA A 105 -16.31 -11.73 -0.37
C ALA A 105 -15.64 -12.91 0.34
N MET A 106 -15.53 -12.86 1.68
CA MET A 106 -15.01 -13.95 2.52
C MET A 106 -15.94 -15.16 2.55
N ASP A 107 -17.23 -14.95 2.83
CA ASP A 107 -18.21 -16.03 2.93
C ASP A 107 -18.34 -16.79 1.58
N LEU A 108 -18.17 -16.09 0.45
CA LEU A 108 -18.20 -16.67 -0.90
C LEU A 108 -16.83 -17.13 -1.43
N LYS A 109 -15.73 -16.88 -0.70
CA LYS A 109 -14.35 -17.16 -1.13
C LYS A 109 -14.02 -16.57 -2.51
N ARG A 110 -14.47 -15.34 -2.77
CA ARG A 110 -14.26 -14.62 -4.03
C ARG A 110 -13.60 -13.28 -3.76
N HIS A 111 -12.29 -13.22 -3.99
CA HIS A 111 -11.44 -12.08 -3.60
C HIS A 111 -10.85 -11.31 -4.79
N ASP A 112 -10.99 -11.83 -6.00
CA ASP A 112 -10.42 -11.31 -7.24
C ASP A 112 -11.03 -9.99 -7.71
N THR A 113 -12.25 -9.68 -7.26
CA THR A 113 -13.01 -8.48 -7.67
C THR A 113 -13.13 -7.43 -6.58
N ILE A 114 -12.87 -7.78 -5.32
CA ILE A 114 -13.07 -6.87 -4.18
C ILE A 114 -12.08 -5.69 -4.21
N GLY A 115 -10.90 -5.90 -4.81
CA GLY A 115 -9.92 -4.83 -5.03
C GLY A 115 -10.38 -3.80 -6.07
N ILE A 116 -11.24 -4.18 -7.02
CA ILE A 116 -11.82 -3.24 -7.99
C ILE A 116 -12.78 -2.30 -7.26
N ASP A 117 -13.61 -2.85 -6.36
CA ASP A 117 -14.52 -2.06 -5.53
C ASP A 117 -13.75 -1.04 -4.69
N LEU A 118 -12.65 -1.46 -4.06
CA LEU A 118 -11.80 -0.58 -3.27
C LEU A 118 -11.27 0.61 -4.10
N VAL A 119 -10.74 0.33 -5.28
CA VAL A 119 -10.22 1.40 -6.15
C VAL A 119 -11.34 2.32 -6.62
N ALA A 120 -12.49 1.75 -7.00
CA ALA A 120 -13.64 2.51 -7.46
C ALA A 120 -14.15 3.48 -6.39
N MET A 121 -14.20 3.08 -5.12
CA MET A 121 -14.60 3.96 -4.01
C MET A 121 -13.69 5.19 -3.94
N CYS A 122 -12.37 5.00 -3.85
CA CYS A 122 -11.45 6.13 -3.77
C CYS A 122 -11.43 6.98 -5.05
N VAL A 123 -11.45 6.35 -6.23
CA VAL A 123 -11.35 7.08 -7.51
C VAL A 123 -12.62 7.90 -7.78
N ASN A 124 -13.80 7.37 -7.45
CA ASN A 124 -15.05 8.08 -7.68
C ASN A 124 -15.13 9.39 -6.86
N ASP A 125 -14.58 9.41 -5.65
CA ASP A 125 -14.50 10.61 -4.80
C ASP A 125 -13.54 11.70 -5.34
N LEU A 126 -12.59 11.31 -6.17
CA LEU A 126 -11.66 12.24 -6.84
C LEU A 126 -12.30 12.82 -8.10
N VAL A 127 -12.94 12.00 -8.93
CA VAL A 127 -13.50 12.45 -10.21
C VAL A 127 -14.69 13.39 -10.03
N VAL A 128 -15.43 13.32 -8.91
CA VAL A 128 -16.49 14.30 -8.60
C VAL A 128 -15.96 15.73 -8.43
N GLN A 129 -14.68 15.88 -8.10
CA GLN A 129 -13.98 17.17 -8.04
C GLN A 129 -13.28 17.51 -9.38
N GLY A 130 -13.41 16.66 -10.40
CA GLY A 130 -12.74 16.81 -11.69
C GLY A 130 -11.26 16.42 -11.68
N ALA A 131 -10.78 15.72 -10.64
CA ALA A 131 -9.40 15.25 -10.58
C ALA A 131 -9.19 14.01 -11.45
N GLU A 132 -8.05 13.97 -12.15
CA GLU A 132 -7.57 12.77 -12.83
C GLU A 132 -6.80 11.90 -11.83
N PRO A 133 -7.17 10.61 -11.64
CA PRO A 133 -6.41 9.68 -10.83
C PRO A 133 -4.96 9.52 -11.32
N LEU A 134 -3.98 9.69 -10.44
CA LEU A 134 -2.57 9.61 -10.78
C LEU A 134 -1.95 8.30 -10.27
N PHE A 135 -2.05 8.06 -8.96
CA PHE A 135 -1.54 6.84 -8.35
C PHE A 135 -2.40 6.35 -7.19
N PHE A 136 -2.20 5.09 -6.83
CA PHE A 136 -2.91 4.37 -5.78
C PHE A 136 -1.93 3.64 -4.86
N LEU A 137 -2.25 3.58 -3.58
CA LEU A 137 -1.60 2.73 -2.59
C LEU A 137 -2.63 1.89 -1.84
N ASP A 138 -2.26 0.68 -1.43
CA ASP A 138 -3.09 -0.19 -0.61
C ASP A 138 -2.47 -0.49 0.75
N TYR A 139 -3.33 -0.80 1.72
CA TYR A 139 -2.96 -1.38 3.00
C TYR A 139 -3.78 -2.64 3.23
N TYR A 140 -3.12 -3.79 3.27
CA TYR A 140 -3.73 -5.10 3.50
C TYR A 140 -3.41 -5.58 4.91
N ALA A 141 -4.41 -5.87 5.72
CA ALA A 141 -4.25 -6.37 7.09
C ALA A 141 -4.92 -7.73 7.26
N THR A 142 -4.29 -8.68 7.93
CA THR A 142 -4.86 -10.01 8.18
C THR A 142 -4.33 -10.60 9.49
N GLY A 143 -4.96 -11.67 9.99
CA GLY A 143 -4.46 -12.40 11.15
C GLY A 143 -3.17 -13.15 10.82
N LYS A 144 -3.18 -13.84 9.67
CA LYS A 144 -2.05 -14.56 9.10
C LYS A 144 -2.08 -14.40 7.58
N LEU A 145 -0.94 -14.15 6.98
CA LEU A 145 -0.86 -13.94 5.53
C LEU A 145 -1.13 -15.25 4.76
N ASP A 146 -2.25 -15.27 4.05
CA ASP A 146 -2.51 -16.20 2.96
C ASP A 146 -2.11 -15.53 1.64
N VAL A 147 -1.05 -16.05 1.03
CA VAL A 147 -0.45 -15.45 -0.18
C VAL A 147 -1.38 -15.55 -1.38
N ASP A 148 -2.20 -16.60 -1.49
CA ASP A 148 -3.10 -16.79 -2.63
C ASP A 148 -4.25 -15.78 -2.57
N THR A 149 -4.84 -15.61 -1.39
CA THR A 149 -5.91 -14.65 -1.12
C THR A 149 -5.43 -13.21 -1.30
N ALA A 150 -4.30 -12.85 -0.67
CA ALA A 150 -3.73 -11.51 -0.83
C ALA A 150 -3.36 -11.21 -2.29
N SER A 151 -2.81 -12.19 -3.02
CA SER A 151 -2.51 -12.03 -4.45
C SER A 151 -3.78 -11.79 -5.29
N ALA A 152 -4.89 -12.46 -4.97
CA ALA A 152 -6.16 -12.26 -5.65
C ALA A 152 -6.72 -10.86 -5.40
N VAL A 153 -6.71 -10.38 -4.15
CA VAL A 153 -7.15 -9.02 -3.79
C VAL A 153 -6.33 -7.97 -4.53
N ILE A 154 -5.00 -8.06 -4.45
CA ILE A 154 -4.08 -7.10 -5.08
C ILE A 154 -4.21 -7.14 -6.61
N SER A 155 -4.48 -8.31 -7.20
CA SER A 155 -4.77 -8.40 -8.63
C SER A 155 -6.03 -7.63 -9.01
N GLY A 156 -7.07 -7.68 -8.17
CA GLY A 156 -8.27 -6.86 -8.31
C GLY A 156 -7.98 -5.37 -8.18
N ILE A 157 -7.12 -4.96 -7.23
CA ILE A 157 -6.69 -3.56 -7.07
C ILE A 157 -5.95 -3.10 -8.33
N ALA A 158 -5.02 -3.90 -8.84
CA ALA A 158 -4.27 -3.59 -10.05
C ALA A 158 -5.21 -3.44 -11.27
N GLU A 159 -6.23 -4.30 -11.38
CA GLU A 159 -7.26 -4.19 -12.42
C GLU A 159 -8.10 -2.91 -12.27
N GLY A 160 -8.54 -2.58 -11.05
CA GLY A 160 -9.23 -1.32 -10.78
C GLY A 160 -8.36 -0.10 -11.14
N CYS A 161 -7.06 -0.16 -10.87
CA CYS A 161 -6.12 0.90 -11.25
C CYS A 161 -5.99 1.04 -12.77
N LEU A 162 -5.92 -0.09 -13.50
CA LEU A 162 -5.90 -0.12 -14.97
C LEU A 162 -7.14 0.55 -15.57
N GLN A 163 -8.33 0.19 -15.06
CA GLN A 163 -9.59 0.79 -15.49
C GLN A 163 -9.67 2.28 -15.18
N SER A 164 -9.09 2.69 -14.05
CA SER A 164 -9.08 4.08 -13.58
C SER A 164 -7.97 4.95 -14.21
N GLY A 165 -7.06 4.34 -14.97
CA GLY A 165 -5.91 5.02 -15.56
C GLY A 165 -4.88 5.51 -14.54
N CYS A 166 -4.85 4.98 -13.31
CA CYS A 166 -3.85 5.30 -12.30
C CYS A 166 -2.83 4.17 -12.11
N SER A 167 -1.68 4.48 -11.51
CA SER A 167 -0.68 3.47 -11.16
C SER A 167 -0.82 2.96 -9.74
N LEU A 168 -0.80 1.64 -9.56
CA LEU A 168 -0.55 1.05 -8.25
C LEU A 168 0.94 1.16 -7.96
N VAL A 169 1.33 2.07 -7.06
CA VAL A 169 2.74 2.46 -6.88
C VAL A 169 3.39 1.88 -5.63
N GLY A 170 2.59 1.35 -4.71
CA GLY A 170 3.08 0.69 -3.50
C GLY A 170 1.92 0.27 -2.61
N GLY A 171 2.26 -0.41 -1.52
CA GLY A 171 1.30 -0.85 -0.53
C GLY A 171 2.00 -1.47 0.67
N GLU A 172 1.23 -1.86 1.67
CA GLU A 172 1.74 -2.43 2.91
C GLU A 172 0.90 -3.64 3.29
N THR A 173 1.54 -4.71 3.76
CA THR A 173 0.88 -5.95 4.14
C THR A 173 1.18 -6.28 5.60
N ALA A 174 0.17 -6.24 6.45
CA ALA A 174 0.32 -6.39 7.89
C ALA A 174 -0.32 -7.68 8.43
N GLU A 175 0.41 -8.37 9.31
CA GLU A 175 -0.08 -9.53 10.06
C GLU A 175 -0.35 -9.15 11.54
N MET A 176 -1.57 -9.37 11.99
CA MET A 176 -2.06 -8.99 13.31
C MET A 176 -2.93 -10.12 13.90
N PRO A 177 -2.34 -11.27 14.28
CA PRO A 177 -3.06 -12.48 14.68
C PRO A 177 -3.91 -12.33 15.96
N GLY A 178 -3.68 -11.28 16.75
CA GLY A 178 -4.49 -10.95 17.92
C GLY A 178 -5.65 -9.99 17.64
N MET A 179 -5.72 -9.41 16.44
CA MET A 179 -6.74 -8.45 16.03
C MET A 179 -7.71 -9.06 15.01
N TYR A 180 -7.17 -9.82 14.04
CA TYR A 180 -7.94 -10.50 13.01
C TYR A 180 -7.99 -12.00 13.30
N HIS A 181 -9.16 -12.60 13.11
CA HIS A 181 -9.41 -14.00 13.44
C HIS A 181 -9.59 -14.84 12.17
N GLY A 182 -9.04 -16.05 12.19
CA GLY A 182 -9.19 -16.98 11.06
C GLY A 182 -8.60 -16.43 9.75
N GLU A 183 -9.43 -16.40 8.71
CA GLU A 183 -9.10 -15.94 7.36
C GLU A 183 -9.53 -14.48 7.12
N ASP A 184 -9.99 -13.79 8.15
CA ASP A 184 -10.45 -12.40 8.03
C ASP A 184 -9.28 -11.47 7.69
N TYR A 185 -9.53 -10.56 6.74
CA TYR A 185 -8.63 -9.50 6.35
C TYR A 185 -9.37 -8.18 6.15
N ASP A 186 -8.66 -7.07 6.27
CA ASP A 186 -9.15 -5.75 5.89
C ASP A 186 -8.24 -5.15 4.82
N VAL A 187 -8.82 -4.27 4.01
CA VAL A 187 -8.09 -3.58 2.97
C VAL A 187 -8.56 -2.13 2.88
N ALA A 188 -7.57 -1.24 2.97
CA ALA A 188 -7.75 0.19 2.77
C ALA A 188 -7.00 0.65 1.52
N GLY A 189 -7.56 1.64 0.85
CA GLY A 189 -7.06 2.21 -0.39
C GLY A 189 -6.78 3.69 -0.22
N PHE A 190 -5.78 4.17 -0.93
CA PHE A 190 -5.38 5.57 -0.95
C PHE A 190 -5.16 5.98 -2.38
N CYS A 191 -5.93 6.96 -2.86
CA CYS A 191 -5.77 7.48 -4.22
C CYS A 191 -5.37 8.95 -4.17
N VAL A 192 -4.44 9.32 -5.06
CA VAL A 192 -4.08 10.71 -5.31
C VAL A 192 -4.35 11.00 -6.77
N GLY A 193 -5.09 12.08 -7.02
CA GLY A 193 -5.35 12.64 -8.33
C GLY A 193 -4.86 14.07 -8.47
N VAL A 194 -4.87 14.57 -9.70
CA VAL A 194 -4.44 15.93 -10.05
C VAL A 194 -5.56 16.65 -10.79
N VAL A 195 -5.83 17.89 -10.39
CA VAL A 195 -6.78 18.79 -11.06
C VAL A 195 -6.11 20.13 -11.34
N GLU A 196 -6.57 20.84 -12.36
CA GLU A 196 -6.15 22.22 -12.61
C GLU A 196 -6.80 23.15 -11.58
N LYS A 197 -6.05 24.11 -11.03
CA LYS A 197 -6.62 25.08 -10.11
C LYS A 197 -7.66 25.95 -10.80
N ILE A 198 -8.91 25.84 -10.35
CA ILE A 198 -10.00 26.70 -10.84
C ILE A 198 -9.95 28.05 -10.10
N ARG A 199 -9.78 29.15 -10.84
CA ARG A 199 -9.63 30.52 -10.30
C ARG A 199 -10.89 31.09 -9.65
N ASN A 200 -12.05 30.45 -9.77
CA ASN A 200 -13.32 30.90 -9.19
C ASN A 200 -13.88 29.88 -8.20
N HIS A 201 -13.58 30.05 -6.90
CA HIS A 201 -14.22 29.30 -5.82
C HIS A 201 -15.68 29.72 -5.66
N ARG A 202 -16.60 29.03 -6.34
CA ARG A 202 -18.03 29.07 -5.98
C ARG A 202 -18.66 27.71 -5.72
N ARG A 203 -17.92 26.60 -5.82
CA ARG A 203 -18.45 25.25 -5.60
C ARG A 203 -17.38 24.27 -5.12
N LEU A 204 -16.86 24.52 -3.92
CA LEU A 204 -16.45 23.47 -2.99
C LEU A 204 -17.22 23.73 -1.70
#